data_AF-A0A9D1EAX1-F1
#
_entry.id   AF-A0A9D1EAX1-F1
#
_cell.length_a   1.000
_cell.length_b   1.000
_cell.length_c   1.000
_cell.angle_alpha   90.00
_cell.angle_beta   90.00
_cell.angle_gamma   90.00
#
_symmetry.space_group_name_H-M   'P 1'
#
loop_
_entity.id
_entity.type
_entity.pdbx_description
1 polymer ?
#
loop_
_entity_poly.entity_id
_entity_poly.type
_entity_poly.pdbx_seq_one_letter_code
_entity_poly.pdbx_strand_id
1 'polypeptide(L)'
;MSYIRDAIHNQVLISAALSWLIAQVLKVLIDGIRNGFSAERLAGGGGMPSSHSATVAGLTTATVLVYGCGGFEFVMALFFAIIVIYDAAGVRMETGREAKVLNLLRRRDLEEGRKPVYDRDLQEKMGHTVPEILAGIVIGVACGAVVCNVIF
;
A
#
# COMPACT_ATOMS: atom_id res chain seq x y z
N MET A 1 -17.81 18.41 21.16
CA MET A 1 -16.96 19.13 20.18
C MET A 1 -15.48 19.06 20.60
N SER A 2 -14.93 17.86 20.87
CA SER A 2 -13.50 17.70 21.24
C SER A 2 -12.79 16.64 20.38
N TYR A 3 -13.37 15.46 20.18
CA TYR A 3 -12.70 14.35 19.47
C TYR A 3 -12.27 14.65 18.01
N ILE A 4 -13.07 15.39 17.25
CA ILE A 4 -12.72 15.75 15.86
C ILE A 4 -11.54 16.73 15.84
N ARG A 5 -11.50 17.68 16.78
CA ARG A 5 -10.40 18.64 16.90
C ARG A 5 -9.11 17.91 17.29
N ASP A 6 -9.20 16.98 18.24
CA ASP A 6 -8.07 16.19 18.70
C ASP A 6 -7.52 15.30 17.58
N ALA A 7 -8.40 14.69 16.76
CA ALA A 7 -7.99 13.93 15.58
C ALA A 7 -7.27 14.81 14.55
N ILE A 8 -7.79 16.01 14.27
CA ILE A 8 -7.21 16.93 13.27
C ILE A 8 -5.89 17.56 13.77
N HIS A 9 -5.58 17.54 15.07
CA HIS A 9 -4.30 17.98 15.62
C HIS A 9 -3.35 16.82 15.94
N ASN A 10 -3.75 15.58 15.67
CA ASN A 10 -2.91 14.41 15.92
C ASN A 10 -1.86 14.28 14.80
N GLN A 11 -0.62 14.65 15.12
CA GLN A 11 0.50 14.62 14.17
C GLN A 11 0.70 13.24 13.54
N VAL A 12 0.50 12.16 14.30
CA VAL A 12 0.67 10.77 13.83
C VAL A 12 -0.42 10.41 12.82
N LEU A 13 -1.67 10.77 13.10
CA LEU A 13 -2.79 10.56 12.19
C LEU A 13 -2.58 11.33 10.88
N ILE A 14 -2.22 12.61 10.97
CA ILE A 14 -2.02 13.49 9.82
C ILE A 14 -0.85 13.00 8.97
N SER A 15 0.25 12.59 9.60
CA SER A 15 1.41 12.03 8.90
C SER A 15 1.04 10.79 8.09
N ALA A 16 0.31 9.85 8.70
CA ALA A 16 -0.15 8.65 8.01
C ALA A 16 -1.12 8.96 6.87
N ALA A 17 -2.09 9.86 7.10
CA ALA A 17 -3.10 10.25 6.12
C ALA A 17 -2.51 11.02 4.94
N LEU A 18 -1.60 11.98 5.18
CA LEU A 18 -0.92 12.73 4.13
C LEU A 18 0.02 11.83 3.32
N SER A 19 0.77 10.93 3.97
CA SER A 19 1.62 9.97 3.28
C SER A 19 0.81 9.10 2.32
N TRP A 20 -0.35 8.61 2.77
CA TRP A 20 -1.29 7.86 1.93
C TRP A 20 -1.80 8.70 0.75
N LEU A 21 -2.27 9.92 1.02
CA LEU A 21 -2.85 10.80 0.02
C LEU A 21 -1.83 11.15 -1.06
N ILE A 22 -0.62 11.55 -0.66
CA ILE A 22 0.48 11.89 -1.57
C ILE A 22 0.85 10.67 -2.42
N ALA A 23 0.98 9.49 -1.82
CA ALA A 23 1.28 8.28 -2.57
C ALA A 23 0.18 7.94 -3.59
N GLN A 24 -1.10 8.11 -3.23
CA GLN A 24 -2.22 7.84 -4.12
C GLN A 24 -2.29 8.85 -5.28
N VAL A 25 -2.10 10.14 -5.00
CA VAL A 25 -2.05 11.19 -6.04
C VAL A 25 -0.89 10.95 -6.99
N LEU A 26 0.31 10.68 -6.47
CA LEU A 26 1.48 10.38 -7.29
C LEU A 26 1.26 9.13 -8.16
N LYS A 27 0.62 8.10 -7.62
CA LYS A 27 0.29 6.89 -8.38
C LYS A 27 -0.62 7.21 -9.56
N VAL A 28 -1.69 7.98 -9.33
CA VAL A 28 -2.62 8.40 -10.39
C VAL A 28 -1.89 9.19 -11.48
N LEU A 29 -1.01 10.11 -11.09
CA LEU A 29 -0.24 10.93 -12.03
C LEU A 29 0.76 10.09 -12.84
N ILE A 30 1.53 9.21 -12.19
CA ILE A 30 2.54 8.37 -12.84
C ILE A 30 1.88 7.39 -13.81
N ASP A 31 0.79 6.73 -13.40
CA ASP A 31 0.07 5.79 -14.27
C ASP A 31 -0.60 6.52 -15.44
N GLY A 32 -1.21 7.68 -15.19
CA GLY A 32 -1.82 8.52 -16.23
C GLY A 32 -0.83 8.97 -17.31
N ILE A 33 0.41 9.31 -16.93
CA ILE A 33 1.48 9.70 -17.87
C ILE A 33 2.00 8.48 -18.65
N ARG A 34 2.17 7.33 -18.00
CA ARG A 34 2.78 6.14 -18.62
C ARG A 34 1.83 5.36 -19.52
N ASN A 35 0.57 5.22 -19.11
CA ASN A 35 -0.37 4.25 -19.67
C ASN A 35 -1.70 4.87 -20.13
N GLY A 36 -1.90 6.17 -19.94
CA GLY A 36 -3.20 6.83 -20.13
C GLY A 36 -4.14 6.62 -18.93
N PHE A 37 -5.20 7.43 -18.86
CA PHE A 37 -6.11 7.41 -17.70
C PHE A 37 -7.07 6.22 -17.78
N SER A 38 -6.99 5.28 -16.84
CA SER A 38 -7.92 4.14 -16.71
C SER A 38 -8.40 4.02 -15.26
N ALA A 39 -9.69 4.28 -15.03
CA ALA A 39 -10.30 4.19 -13.70
C ALA A 39 -10.20 2.78 -13.09
N GLU A 40 -10.16 1.75 -13.94
CA GLU A 40 -10.00 0.35 -13.54
C GLU A 40 -8.61 0.06 -12.95
N ARG A 41 -7.57 0.77 -13.42
CA ARG A 41 -6.20 0.66 -12.88
C ARG A 41 -5.99 1.50 -11.63
N LEU A 42 -6.78 2.55 -11.43
CA LEU A 42 -6.78 3.35 -10.18
C LEU A 42 -7.28 2.55 -8.97
N ALA A 43 -8.20 1.61 -9.19
CA ALA A 43 -8.72 0.69 -8.17
C ALA A 43 -8.04 -0.70 -8.20
N GLY A 44 -7.21 -0.98 -9.23
CA GLY A 44 -6.43 -2.20 -9.35
C GLY A 44 -5.34 -2.30 -8.28
N GLY A 45 -5.02 -3.53 -7.84
CA GLY A 45 -3.90 -3.76 -6.93
C GLY A 45 -2.54 -3.48 -7.61
N GLY A 46 -1.65 -2.76 -6.93
CA GLY A 46 -0.28 -2.45 -7.42
C GLY A 46 -0.04 -0.96 -7.73
N GLY A 47 1.12 -0.66 -8.32
CA GLY A 47 1.48 0.66 -8.85
C GLY A 47 2.45 1.48 -7.97
N MET A 48 3.26 2.31 -8.63
CA MET A 48 4.27 3.16 -8.00
C MET A 48 3.71 4.55 -7.68
N PRO A 49 3.88 5.09 -6.46
CA PRO A 49 4.45 4.47 -5.25
C PRO A 49 3.43 3.63 -4.45
N SER A 50 3.92 2.75 -3.57
CA SER A 50 3.06 1.95 -2.68
C SER A 50 2.43 2.82 -1.59
N SER A 51 1.11 2.97 -1.63
CA SER A 51 0.35 3.73 -0.63
C SER A 51 0.35 3.07 0.74
N HIS A 52 0.30 1.74 0.82
CA HIS A 52 0.37 1.01 2.10
C HIS A 52 1.72 1.25 2.79
N SER A 53 2.80 1.15 2.03
CA SER A 53 4.17 1.39 2.52
C SER A 53 4.36 2.84 2.96
N ALA A 54 3.82 3.80 2.21
CA ALA A 54 3.85 5.21 2.58
C ALA A 54 3.08 5.49 3.88
N THR A 55 1.87 4.94 4.03
CA THR A 55 1.07 5.12 5.25
C THR A 55 1.81 4.64 6.49
N VAL A 56 2.32 3.40 6.48
CA VAL A 56 2.95 2.82 7.66
C VAL A 56 4.32 3.42 7.95
N ALA A 57 5.07 3.83 6.92
CA ALA A 57 6.32 4.56 7.11
C ALA A 57 6.07 5.96 7.72
N GLY A 58 5.06 6.68 7.25
CA GLY A 58 4.66 7.97 7.83
C GLY A 58 4.16 7.85 9.27
N LEU A 59 3.34 6.82 9.55
CA LEU A 59 2.89 6.48 10.91
C LEU A 59 4.08 6.23 11.83
N THR A 60 4.99 5.34 11.43
CA THR A 60 6.14 4.93 12.26
C THR A 60 7.09 6.12 12.48
N THR A 61 7.35 6.90 11.44
CA THR A 61 8.21 8.09 11.52
C THR A 61 7.61 9.14 12.45
N ALA A 62 6.32 9.46 12.32
CA ALA A 62 5.68 10.41 13.23
C ALA A 62 5.66 9.90 14.67
N THR A 63 5.40 8.60 14.85
CA THR A 63 5.37 8.01 16.20
C THR A 63 6.73 8.08 16.88
N VAL A 64 7.83 7.83 16.16
CA VAL A 64 9.17 7.94 16.73
C VAL A 64 9.55 9.39 17.05
N LEU A 65 9.10 10.36 16.23
CA LEU A 65 9.38 11.78 16.45
C LEU A 65 8.57 12.36 17.62
N VAL A 66 7.33 11.92 17.82
CA VAL A 66 6.43 12.44 18.87
C VAL A 66 6.66 11.75 20.22
N TYR A 67 6.79 10.42 20.22
CA TYR A 67 6.81 9.62 21.46
C TYR A 67 8.18 8.98 21.75
N GLY A 68 9.13 9.06 20.81
CA GLY A 68 10.43 8.42 20.92
C GLY A 68 10.40 6.90 20.70
N CYS A 69 11.58 6.28 20.65
CA CYS A 69 11.72 4.84 20.38
C CYS A 69 11.37 3.93 21.57
N GLY A 70 11.32 4.48 22.79
CA GLY A 70 11.13 3.70 24.01
C GLY A 70 9.67 3.41 24.39
N GLY A 71 8.73 4.10 23.74
CA GLY A 71 7.29 3.99 24.01
C GLY A 71 6.65 2.77 23.34
N PHE A 72 5.54 2.30 23.93
CA PHE A 72 4.72 1.23 23.36
C PHE A 72 4.17 1.59 21.97
N GLU A 73 3.90 2.87 21.75
CA GLU A 73 3.38 3.44 20.50
C GLU A 73 4.32 3.14 19.33
N PHE A 74 5.63 3.39 19.50
CA PHE A 74 6.62 3.15 18.46
C PHE A 74 6.75 1.67 18.14
N VAL A 75 6.78 0.81 19.16
CA VAL A 75 6.84 -0.65 18.98
C VAL A 75 5.64 -1.13 18.18
N MET A 76 4.42 -0.70 18.54
CA MET A 76 3.21 -1.05 17.80
C MET A 76 3.24 -0.56 16.36
N ALA A 77 3.64 0.69 16.12
CA ALA A 77 3.74 1.25 14.77
C ALA A 77 4.77 0.52 13.91
N LEU A 78 5.94 0.20 14.48
CA LEU A 78 7.03 -0.50 13.79
C LEU A 78 6.61 -1.93 13.38
N PHE A 79 6.08 -2.72 14.32
CA PHE A 79 5.64 -4.08 13.98
C PHE A 79 4.45 -4.08 13.02
N PHE A 80 3.53 -3.12 13.17
CA PHE A 80 2.46 -2.93 12.19
C PHE A 80 3.03 -2.62 10.78
N ALA A 81 4.04 -1.76 10.68
CA ALA A 81 4.70 -1.46 9.42
C ALA A 81 5.37 -2.68 8.79
N ILE A 82 6.06 -3.50 9.59
CA ILE A 82 6.69 -4.74 9.13
C ILE A 82 5.64 -5.69 8.54
N ILE A 83 4.53 -5.93 9.24
CA ILE A 83 3.46 -6.83 8.79
C ILE A 83 2.84 -6.33 7.49
N VAL A 84 2.51 -5.04 7.41
CA VAL A 84 1.87 -4.45 6.23
C VAL A 84 2.80 -4.46 5.02
N ILE A 85 4.08 -4.13 5.20
CA ILE A 85 5.07 -4.18 4.10
C ILE A 85 5.28 -5.62 3.64
N TYR A 86 5.34 -6.57 4.57
CA TYR A 86 5.47 -8.00 4.23
C TYR A 86 4.26 -8.53 3.45
N ASP A 87 3.03 -8.21 3.86
CA ASP A 87 1.81 -8.57 3.13
C ASP A 87 1.76 -7.94 1.74
N ALA A 88 2.16 -6.67 1.64
CA ALA A 88 2.21 -5.93 0.38
C ALA A 88 3.25 -6.51 -0.61
N ALA A 89 4.35 -7.07 -0.10
CA ALA A 89 5.45 -7.63 -0.89
C ALA A 89 5.25 -9.11 -1.25
N GLY A 90 5.02 -9.97 -0.26
CA GLY A 90 5.15 -11.42 -0.43
C GLY A 90 3.83 -12.13 -0.70
N VAL A 91 2.85 -11.93 0.17
CA VAL A 91 1.60 -12.72 0.14
C VAL A 91 0.83 -12.49 -1.16
N ARG A 92 0.71 -11.23 -1.59
CA ARG A 92 -0.04 -10.90 -2.82
C ARG A 92 0.63 -11.41 -4.09
N MET A 93 1.95 -11.50 -4.11
CA MET A 93 2.67 -12.04 -5.27
C MET A 93 2.40 -13.54 -5.45
N GLU A 94 2.42 -14.30 -4.36
CA GLU A 94 2.18 -15.75 -4.42
C GLU A 94 0.72 -16.06 -4.80
N THR A 95 -0.27 -15.34 -4.24
CA THR A 95 -1.67 -15.50 -4.66
C THR A 95 -1.87 -15.16 -6.15
N GLY A 96 -1.16 -14.15 -6.67
CA GLY A 96 -1.18 -13.82 -8.10
C GLY A 96 -0.59 -14.95 -8.97
N ARG A 97 0.49 -15.57 -8.51
CA ARG A 97 1.10 -16.73 -9.20
C ARG A 97 0.18 -17.94 -9.20
N GLU A 98 -0.48 -18.21 -8.08
CA GLU A 98 -1.51 -19.26 -7.98
C GLU A 98 -2.68 -18.97 -8.93
N ALA A 99 -3.22 -17.75 -8.94
CA ALA A 99 -4.29 -17.35 -9.84
C ALA A 99 -3.94 -17.59 -11.31
N LYS A 100 -2.69 -17.29 -11.70
CA LYS A 100 -2.18 -17.54 -13.06
C LYS A 100 -2.13 -19.03 -13.40
N VAL A 101 -1.66 -19.88 -12.50
CA VAL A 101 -1.64 -21.34 -12.71
C VAL A 101 -3.07 -21.89 -12.83
N LEU A 102 -4.00 -21.42 -12.00
CA LEU A 102 -5.40 -21.84 -12.05
C LEU A 102 -6.09 -21.38 -13.35
N ASN A 103 -5.82 -20.17 -13.82
CA ASN A 103 -6.31 -19.68 -15.11
C ASN A 103 -5.79 -20.52 -16.29
N LEU A 104 -4.53 -20.99 -16.23
CA LEU A 104 -3.95 -21.89 -17.24
C LEU A 104 -4.64 -23.26 -17.25
N LEU A 105 -4.89 -23.85 -16.07
CA LEU A 105 -5.62 -25.12 -15.95
C LEU A 105 -7.04 -24.99 -16.50
N ARG A 106 -7.74 -23.89 -16.19
CA ARG A 106 -9.07 -23.59 -16.72
C ARG A 106 -9.09 -23.55 -18.24
N ARG A 107 -8.12 -22.86 -18.86
CA ARG A 107 -8.02 -22.77 -20.33
C ARG A 107 -7.81 -24.14 -20.95
N ARG A 108 -6.93 -24.95 -20.36
CA ARG A 108 -6.68 -26.32 -20.79
C ARG A 108 -7.94 -27.20 -20.71
N ASP A 109 -8.71 -27.12 -19.62
CA ASP A 109 -9.94 -27.90 -19.47
C ASP A 109 -10.98 -27.53 -20.54
N LEU A 110 -11.12 -26.23 -20.84
CA LEU A 110 -12.00 -25.74 -21.90
C LEU A 110 -11.57 -26.23 -23.29
N GLU A 111 -10.26 -26.22 -23.57
CA GLU A 111 -9.69 -26.73 -24.82
C GLU A 111 -9.89 -28.25 -24.98
N GLU A 112 -9.81 -29.01 -23.88
CA GLU A 112 -10.06 -30.46 -23.84
C GLU A 112 -11.57 -30.81 -23.78
N GLY A 113 -12.47 -29.82 -23.82
CA GLY A 113 -13.93 -30.02 -23.76
C GLY A 113 -14.43 -30.52 -22.40
N ARG A 114 -13.61 -30.41 -21.35
CA ARG A 114 -13.95 -30.77 -19.97
C ARG A 114 -14.65 -29.60 -19.28
N LYS A 115 -15.43 -29.92 -18.25
CA LYS A 115 -16.00 -28.89 -17.37
C LYS A 115 -14.86 -28.28 -16.55
N PRO A 116 -14.61 -26.96 -16.62
CA PRO A 116 -13.52 -26.32 -15.90
C PRO A 116 -13.74 -26.39 -14.39
N VAL A 117 -12.64 -26.37 -13.63
CA VAL A 117 -12.69 -26.35 -12.15
C VAL A 117 -13.36 -25.07 -11.61
N TYR A 118 -13.32 -23.96 -12.37
CA TYR A 118 -13.92 -22.67 -11.99
C TYR A 118 -14.55 -21.97 -13.21
N ASP A 119 -15.62 -21.21 -12.98
CA ASP A 119 -16.41 -20.59 -14.06
C ASP A 119 -15.80 -19.29 -14.63
N ARG A 120 -14.86 -18.65 -13.94
CA ARG A 120 -14.30 -17.34 -14.31
C ARG A 120 -12.78 -17.29 -14.12
N ASP A 121 -12.11 -16.42 -14.88
CA ASP A 121 -10.69 -16.11 -14.64
C ASP A 121 -10.53 -15.41 -13.29
N LEU A 122 -9.52 -15.82 -12.55
CA LEU A 122 -9.10 -15.17 -11.32
C LEU A 122 -8.26 -13.94 -11.66
N GLN A 123 -8.37 -12.90 -10.82
CA GLN A 123 -7.51 -11.73 -10.95
C GLN A 123 -6.06 -12.10 -10.61
N GLU A 124 -5.18 -11.97 -11.60
CA GLU A 124 -3.73 -12.12 -11.43
C GLU A 124 -3.17 -10.86 -10.77
N LYS A 125 -3.47 -10.67 -9.49
CA LYS A 125 -2.96 -9.53 -8.72
C LYS A 125 -1.46 -9.67 -8.57
N MET A 126 -0.71 -8.77 -9.20
CA MET A 126 0.70 -8.59 -8.91
C MET A 126 0.80 -7.87 -7.55
N GLY A 127 1.58 -8.43 -6.61
CA GLY A 127 1.97 -7.67 -5.42
C GLY A 127 2.77 -6.42 -5.79
N HIS A 128 3.06 -5.58 -4.79
CA HIS A 128 3.93 -4.42 -5.04
C HIS A 128 5.36 -4.87 -5.32
N THR A 129 6.01 -4.26 -6.30
CA THR A 129 7.43 -4.52 -6.53
C THR A 129 8.28 -3.86 -5.43
N VAL A 130 9.47 -4.40 -5.15
CA VAL A 130 10.39 -3.82 -4.14
C VAL A 130 10.64 -2.32 -4.36
N PRO A 131 10.85 -1.82 -5.60
CA PRO A 131 10.99 -0.39 -5.85
C PRO A 131 9.75 0.44 -5.49
N GLU A 132 8.54 -0.09 -5.70
CA GLU A 132 7.30 0.60 -5.33
C GLU A 132 7.15 0.76 -3.81
N ILE A 133 7.55 -0.28 -3.07
CA ILE A 133 7.58 -0.28 -1.60
C ILE A 133 8.59 0.75 -1.10
N LEU A 134 9.82 0.72 -1.61
CA LEU A 134 10.86 1.67 -1.23
C LEU A 134 10.46 3.12 -1.51
N ALA A 135 9.87 3.40 -2.69
CA ALA A 135 9.34 4.73 -3.00
C ALA A 135 8.25 5.16 -2.02
N GLY A 136 7.36 4.24 -1.62
CA GLY A 136 6.38 4.50 -0.58
C GLY A 136 7.03 4.83 0.76
N ILE A 137 8.01 4.05 1.22
CA ILE A 137 8.72 4.29 2.48
C ILE A 137 9.37 5.68 2.48
N VAL A 138 10.06 6.06 1.41
CA VAL A 138 10.69 7.39 1.29
C VAL A 138 9.64 8.51 1.42
N ILE A 139 8.50 8.37 0.75
CA ILE A 139 7.40 9.33 0.86
C ILE A 139 6.90 9.40 2.30
N GLY A 140 6.67 8.25 2.95
CA GLY A 140 6.19 8.20 4.32
C GLY A 140 7.14 8.85 5.31
N VAL A 141 8.44 8.55 5.24
CA VAL A 141 9.47 9.16 6.09
C VAL A 141 9.53 10.67 5.88
N ALA A 142 9.53 11.13 4.62
CA ALA A 142 9.54 12.55 4.30
C ALA A 142 8.29 13.26 4.84
N CYS A 143 7.10 12.69 4.65
CA CYS A 143 5.86 13.26 5.15
C CYS A 143 5.82 13.31 6.67
N GLY A 144 6.21 12.23 7.36
CA GLY A 144 6.27 12.21 8.82
C GLY A 144 7.24 13.26 9.37
N ALA A 145 8.41 13.40 8.76
CA ALA A 145 9.37 14.44 9.14
C ALA A 145 8.83 15.86 8.91
N VAL A 146 8.21 16.13 7.75
CA VAL A 146 7.64 17.45 7.44
C VAL A 146 6.48 17.79 8.38
N VAL A 147 5.56 16.86 8.62
CA VAL A 147 4.41 17.12 9.48
C VAL A 147 4.87 17.40 10.91
N CYS A 148 5.76 16.57 11.47
CA CYS A 148 6.18 16.70 12.87
C CYS A 148 7.17 17.85 13.14
N ASN A 149 7.90 18.35 12.14
CA ASN A 149 8.92 19.40 12.36
C ASN A 149 8.56 20.77 11.74
N VAL A 150 7.60 20.83 10.82
CA VAL A 150 7.28 22.07 10.07
C VAL A 150 5.84 22.50 10.28
N ILE A 151 4.90 21.56 10.34
CA ILE A 151 3.47 21.87 10.41
C ILE A 151 3.02 22.07 11.87
N PHE A 152 3.69 21.41 12.81
CA PHE A 152 3.45 21.47 14.24
C PHE A 152 4.73 21.83 14.98
#